data_AF-A0A6A0H3P2-F1
#
_entry.id   AF-A0A6A0H3P2-F1
#
_cell.length_a   1.000
_cell.length_b   1.000
_cell.length_c   1.000
_cell.angle_alpha   90.00
_cell.angle_beta   90.00
_cell.angle_gamma   90.00
#
_symmetry.space_group_name_H-M   'P 1'
#
loop_
_entity.id
_entity.type
_entity.pdbx_description
1 polymer ?
#
loop_
_entity_poly.entity_id
_entity_poly.type
_entity_poly.pdbx_seq_one_letter_code
_entity_poly.pdbx_strand_id
1 'polypeptide(L)'
;MMLAVMMAALMSSLTSIFNSASTIFTMDIWIRVRSKAFKKKSLRDIEVEQLIVGRVFVLALVAISVIWIPVIQGSANSQLFMYIQSISSFLSPPICAVYLLAIFWRRTTEPGAFWGLMTGLVVGIVRFTMEFSFTVPPCGSMKPDLRPEIIKLLVGNLHFLNFSILLWALTMVVTIAVSYLTEPIPEKCLPRLTFSTRRSTEPRVSIRMVMDEEDAQDNDLAAKLSQTVSPTLKSKLFSTICLHCREACEHN
;
A
#
# COMPACT_ATOMS: atom_id res chain seq x y z
N MET A 1 -11.28 -27.95 33.01
CA MET A 1 -9.98 -28.01 32.30
C MET A 1 -10.09 -27.58 30.84
N MET A 2 -11.00 -28.12 30.01
CA MET A 2 -11.09 -27.73 28.59
C MET A 2 -11.38 -26.24 28.34
N LEU A 3 -12.33 -25.63 29.08
CA LEU A 3 -12.63 -24.20 28.94
C LEU A 3 -11.43 -23.29 29.31
N ALA A 4 -10.68 -23.65 30.36
CA ALA A 4 -9.50 -22.91 30.77
C ALA A 4 -8.40 -22.95 29.70
N VAL A 5 -8.19 -24.13 29.09
CA VAL A 5 -7.23 -24.31 27.98
C VAL A 5 -7.66 -23.51 26.75
N MET A 6 -8.95 -23.54 26.39
CA MET A 6 -9.47 -22.76 25.26
C MET A 6 -9.30 -21.25 25.48
N MET A 7 -9.64 -20.74 26.67
CA MET A 7 -9.45 -19.33 27.00
C MET A 7 -7.98 -18.92 26.99
N ALA A 8 -7.08 -19.77 27.52
CA ALA A 8 -5.64 -19.52 27.47
C ALA A 8 -5.11 -19.48 26.03
N ALA A 9 -5.56 -20.42 25.17
CA ALA A 9 -5.19 -20.44 23.76
C ALA A 9 -5.66 -19.19 23.02
N LEU A 10 -6.90 -18.75 23.25
CA LEU A 10 -7.45 -17.52 22.68
C LEU A 10 -6.66 -16.28 23.12
N MET A 11 -6.37 -16.15 24.42
CA MET A 11 -5.57 -15.04 24.95
C MET A 11 -4.16 -14.99 24.35
N SER A 12 -3.54 -16.16 24.13
CA SER A 12 -2.23 -16.26 23.49
C SER A 12 -2.27 -15.79 22.02
N SER A 13 -3.25 -16.26 21.23
CA SER A 13 -3.41 -15.84 19.84
C SER A 13 -3.69 -14.34 19.73
N LEU A 14 -4.59 -13.80 20.55
CA LEU A 14 -4.90 -12.37 20.59
C LEU A 14 -3.66 -11.53 20.94
N THR A 15 -2.91 -11.96 21.96
CA THR A 15 -1.66 -11.28 22.37
C THR A 15 -0.64 -11.27 21.22
N SER A 16 -0.49 -12.39 20.50
CA SER A 16 0.41 -12.49 19.34
C SER A 16 0.00 -11.55 18.20
N ILE A 17 -1.30 -11.48 17.88
CA ILE A 17 -1.84 -10.59 16.84
C ILE A 17 -1.59 -9.13 17.20
N PHE A 18 -1.91 -8.72 18.44
CA PHE A 18 -1.72 -7.35 18.88
C PHE A 18 -0.25 -6.95 18.96
N ASN A 19 0.63 -7.85 19.40
CA ASN A 19 2.06 -7.60 19.42
C ASN A 19 2.62 -7.38 18.00
N SER A 20 2.24 -8.25 17.06
CA SER A 20 2.65 -8.15 15.65
C SER A 20 2.14 -6.85 15.01
N ALA A 21 0.88 -6.50 15.21
CA ALA A 21 0.29 -5.26 14.71
C ALA A 21 0.97 -4.02 15.28
N SER A 22 1.29 -4.02 16.57
CA SER A 22 2.01 -2.90 17.21
C SER A 22 3.43 -2.73 16.67
N THR A 23 4.12 -3.84 16.37
CA THR A 23 5.46 -3.82 15.76
C THR A 23 5.39 -3.28 14.34
N ILE A 24 4.45 -3.74 13.52
CA ILE A 24 4.22 -3.20 12.16
C ILE A 24 3.93 -1.69 12.23
N PHE A 25 3.04 -1.26 13.12
CA PHE A 25 2.72 0.17 13.26
C PHE A 25 3.93 1.01 13.69
N THR A 26 4.66 0.57 14.72
CA THR A 26 5.81 1.30 15.26
C THR A 26 7.01 1.30 14.33
N MET A 27 7.29 0.20 13.64
CA MET A 27 8.44 0.11 12.74
C MET A 27 8.14 0.70 11.36
N ASP A 28 6.96 0.41 10.79
CA ASP A 28 6.67 0.84 9.42
C ASP A 28 6.11 2.26 9.34
N ILE A 29 5.26 2.68 10.28
CA ILE A 29 4.58 3.98 10.20
C ILE A 29 5.28 5.01 11.08
N TRP A 30 5.50 4.70 12.36
CA TRP A 30 6.01 5.69 13.33
C TRP A 30 7.42 6.20 12.98
N ILE A 31 8.35 5.30 12.60
CA ILE A 31 9.71 5.69 12.19
C ILE A 31 9.68 6.57 10.94
N ARG A 32 8.86 6.24 9.94
CA ARG A 32 8.80 6.99 8.68
C ARG A 32 8.22 8.39 8.89
N VAL A 33 7.12 8.50 9.60
CA VAL A 33 6.44 9.78 9.87
C VAL A 33 7.36 10.73 10.64
N ARG A 34 8.14 10.22 11.61
CA ARG A 34 9.00 11.03 12.47
C ARG A 34 10.50 10.97 12.12
N SER A 35 10.84 10.56 10.91
CA SER A 35 12.23 10.31 10.47
C SER A 35 13.19 11.49 10.75
N LYS A 36 12.72 12.74 10.61
CA LYS A 36 13.53 13.95 10.88
C LYS A 36 13.85 14.16 12.37
N ALA A 37 12.95 13.79 13.28
CA ALA A 37 13.19 13.97 14.72
C ALA A 37 14.07 12.85 15.30
N PHE A 38 14.07 11.67 14.67
CA PHE A 38 14.89 10.53 15.10
C PHE A 38 16.40 10.75 14.85
N LYS A 39 16.79 11.52 13.82
CA LYS A 39 18.21 11.81 13.52
C LYS A 39 18.97 12.52 14.65
N LYS A 40 18.28 13.14 15.62
CA LYS A 40 18.89 13.85 16.76
C LYS A 40 18.73 13.11 18.10
N LYS A 41 18.06 11.95 18.13
CA LYS A 41 17.69 11.26 19.37
C LYS A 41 18.59 10.05 19.63
N SER A 42 18.85 9.73 20.90
CA SER A 42 19.60 8.52 21.29
C SER A 42 18.77 7.27 21.04
N LEU A 43 19.40 6.17 20.62
CA LEU A 43 18.75 4.91 20.27
C LEU A 43 17.85 4.37 21.39
N ARG A 44 18.26 4.53 22.66
CA ARG A 44 17.44 4.13 23.82
C ARG A 44 16.13 4.92 23.92
N ASP A 45 16.16 6.22 23.62
CA ASP A 45 14.97 7.07 23.70
C ASP A 45 14.00 6.80 22.54
N ILE A 46 14.48 6.18 21.46
CA ILE A 46 13.68 5.73 20.31
C ILE A 46 12.91 4.46 20.70
N GLU A 47 13.62 3.51 21.30
CA GLU A 47 13.03 2.24 21.76
C GLU A 47 11.94 2.48 22.82
N VAL A 48 12.20 3.32 23.82
CA VAL A 48 11.21 3.66 24.85
C VAL A 48 9.97 4.32 24.24
N GLU A 49 10.16 5.23 23.28
CA GLU A 49 9.05 5.88 22.58
C GLU A 49 8.22 4.87 21.77
N GLN A 50 8.87 3.94 21.07
CA GLN A 50 8.20 2.87 20.33
C GLN A 50 7.41 1.94 21.24
N LEU A 51 7.93 1.56 22.41
CA LEU A 51 7.22 0.73 23.38
C LEU A 51 5.96 1.40 23.92
N ILE A 52 6.03 2.71 24.22
CA ILE A 52 4.87 3.47 24.70
C ILE A 52 3.82 3.58 23.60
N VAL A 53 4.23 3.96 22.38
CA VAL A 53 3.32 4.07 21.22
C VAL A 53 2.69 2.71 20.89
N GLY A 54 3.47 1.64 20.94
CA GLY A 54 2.99 0.28 20.72
C GLY A 54 1.90 -0.11 21.73
N ARG A 55 2.10 0.18 23.03
CA ARG A 55 1.09 -0.10 24.07
C ARG A 55 -0.19 0.71 23.89
N VAL A 56 -0.07 2.00 23.57
CA VAL A 56 -1.22 2.88 23.29
C VAL A 56 -1.99 2.38 22.06
N PHE A 57 -1.27 1.96 21.02
CA PHE A 57 -1.88 1.40 19.81
C PHE A 57 -2.64 0.10 20.10
N VAL A 58 -2.09 -0.80 20.92
CA VAL A 58 -2.81 -2.02 21.34
C VAL A 58 -4.11 -1.68 22.07
N LEU A 59 -4.08 -0.72 22.99
CA LEU A 59 -5.29 -0.27 23.69
C LEU A 59 -6.34 0.28 22.71
N ALA A 60 -5.92 1.06 21.71
CA ALA A 60 -6.81 1.58 20.68
C ALA A 60 -7.40 0.45 19.81
N LEU A 61 -6.59 -0.54 19.41
CA LEU A 61 -7.07 -1.70 18.64
C LEU A 61 -8.09 -2.53 19.42
N VAL A 62 -7.88 -2.73 20.72
CA VAL A 62 -8.85 -3.43 21.59
C VAL A 62 -10.17 -2.67 21.63
N ALA A 63 -10.14 -1.34 21.81
CA ALA A 63 -11.35 -0.51 21.82
C ALA A 63 -12.12 -0.61 20.49
N ILE A 64 -11.43 -0.50 19.35
CA ILE A 64 -12.03 -0.65 18.02
C ILE A 64 -12.63 -2.06 17.84
N SER A 65 -11.94 -3.09 18.31
CA SER A 65 -12.41 -4.47 18.24
C SER A 65 -13.71 -4.68 19.01
N VAL A 66 -13.84 -4.08 20.21
CA VAL A 66 -15.07 -4.12 21.02
C VAL A 66 -16.22 -3.38 20.32
N ILE A 67 -15.93 -2.23 19.71
CA ILE A 67 -16.91 -1.45 18.92
C ILE A 67 -17.41 -2.25 17.71
N TRP A 68 -16.60 -3.17 17.17
CA TRP A 68 -16.95 -3.96 15.99
C TRP A 68 -17.81 -5.20 16.28
N ILE A 69 -17.91 -5.65 17.54
CA ILE A 69 -18.73 -6.81 17.95
C ILE A 69 -20.18 -6.77 17.43
N PRO A 70 -20.95 -5.67 17.57
CA PRO A 70 -22.34 -5.63 17.10
C PRO A 70 -22.48 -5.86 15.58
N VAL A 71 -21.48 -5.45 14.79
CA VAL A 71 -21.48 -5.66 13.34
C VAL A 71 -21.40 -7.14 13.01
N ILE A 72 -20.58 -7.90 13.74
CA ILE A 72 -20.43 -9.35 13.55
C ILE A 72 -21.71 -10.09 13.99
N GLN A 73 -22.32 -9.67 15.09
CA GLN A 73 -23.56 -10.28 15.61
C GLN A 73 -24.77 -10.11 14.67
N GLY A 74 -24.76 -9.09 13.80
CA GLY A 74 -25.75 -8.91 12.74
C GLY A 74 -25.69 -9.98 11.64
N SER A 75 -24.57 -10.73 11.52
CA SER A 75 -24.44 -11.88 10.63
C SER A 75 -24.70 -13.17 11.42
N ALA A 76 -25.66 -13.99 10.98
CA ALA A 76 -26.12 -15.16 11.73
C ALA A 76 -24.97 -16.15 12.05
N ASN A 77 -24.97 -16.72 13.26
CA ASN A 77 -23.90 -17.53 13.85
C ASN A 77 -23.34 -18.69 12.98
N SER A 78 -24.10 -19.23 12.02
CA SER A 78 -23.65 -20.30 11.12
C SER A 78 -22.76 -19.81 9.95
N GLN A 79 -22.61 -18.50 9.77
CA GLN A 79 -21.84 -17.90 8.68
C GLN A 79 -20.55 -17.21 9.14
N LEU A 80 -20.20 -17.19 10.43
CA LEU A 80 -19.02 -16.48 10.94
C LEU A 80 -17.71 -16.97 10.28
N PHE A 81 -17.54 -18.29 10.14
CA PHE A 81 -16.38 -18.85 9.44
C PHE A 81 -16.33 -18.39 7.98
N MET A 82 -17.48 -18.39 7.29
CA MET A 82 -17.59 -17.93 5.90
C MET A 82 -17.32 -16.43 5.79
N TYR A 83 -17.70 -15.64 6.79
CA TYR A 83 -17.41 -14.21 6.88
C TYR A 83 -15.90 -13.95 7.00
N ILE A 84 -15.21 -14.61 7.94
CA ILE A 84 -13.75 -14.49 8.10
C ILE A 84 -13.02 -14.93 6.82
N GLN A 85 -13.48 -16.02 6.21
CA GLN A 85 -12.89 -16.54 4.98
C GLN A 85 -13.14 -15.61 3.78
N SER A 86 -14.32 -15.00 3.69
CA SER A 86 -14.68 -14.01 2.66
C SER A 86 -13.78 -12.78 2.73
N ILE A 87 -13.58 -12.20 3.93
CA ILE A 87 -12.65 -11.07 4.14
C ILE A 87 -11.22 -11.44 3.72
N SER A 88 -10.74 -12.59 4.18
CA SER A 88 -9.39 -13.08 3.85
C SER A 88 -9.22 -13.29 2.35
N SER A 89 -10.29 -13.73 1.67
CA SER A 89 -10.31 -13.95 0.21
C SER A 89 -10.33 -12.66 -0.61
N PHE A 90 -10.61 -11.50 -0.01
CA PHE A 90 -10.51 -10.20 -0.69
C PHE A 90 -9.17 -9.50 -0.45
N LEU A 91 -8.55 -9.71 0.71
CA LEU A 91 -7.30 -9.05 1.11
C LEU A 91 -6.03 -9.84 0.72
N SER A 92 -6.04 -11.16 0.90
CA SER A 92 -4.87 -12.00 0.66
C SER A 92 -4.42 -12.06 -0.81
N PRO A 93 -5.33 -12.15 -1.81
CA PRO A 93 -4.90 -12.39 -3.19
C PRO A 93 -4.07 -11.26 -3.82
N PRO A 94 -4.43 -9.96 -3.67
CA PRO A 94 -3.59 -8.86 -4.14
C PRO A 94 -2.18 -8.87 -3.55
N ILE A 95 -2.07 -9.15 -2.25
CA ILE A 95 -0.77 -9.22 -1.54
C ILE A 95 0.06 -10.38 -2.12
N CYS A 96 -0.56 -11.56 -2.27
CA CYS A 96 0.09 -12.73 -2.86
C CYS A 96 0.54 -12.49 -4.31
N ALA A 97 -0.27 -11.84 -5.13
CA ALA A 97 0.08 -11.51 -6.52
C ALA A 97 1.34 -10.66 -6.62
N VAL A 98 1.37 -9.53 -5.90
CA VAL A 98 2.52 -8.62 -5.88
C VAL A 98 3.75 -9.32 -5.30
N TYR A 99 3.60 -10.11 -4.23
CA TYR A 99 4.71 -10.83 -3.61
C TYR A 99 5.33 -11.88 -4.56
N LEU A 100 4.50 -12.65 -5.25
CA LEU A 100 4.96 -13.63 -6.24
C LEU A 100 5.67 -12.95 -7.41
N LEU A 101 5.11 -11.85 -7.93
CA LEU A 101 5.76 -11.07 -8.99
C LEU A 101 7.10 -10.49 -8.53
N ALA A 102 7.17 -9.92 -7.34
CA ALA A 102 8.39 -9.33 -6.80
C ALA A 102 9.53 -10.36 -6.65
N ILE A 103 9.22 -11.61 -6.31
CA ILE A 103 10.23 -12.67 -6.16
C ILE A 103 10.63 -13.28 -7.50
N PHE A 104 9.66 -13.65 -8.34
CA PHE A 104 9.91 -14.41 -9.56
C PHE A 104 10.24 -13.53 -10.77
N TRP A 105 9.91 -12.25 -10.75
CA TRP A 105 10.04 -11.36 -11.90
C TRP A 105 10.84 -10.10 -11.60
N ARG A 106 12.00 -9.99 -12.25
CA ARG A 106 12.97 -8.88 -12.08
C ARG A 106 12.44 -7.51 -12.50
N ARG A 107 11.39 -7.46 -13.33
CA ARG A 107 10.84 -6.22 -13.88
C ARG A 107 9.75 -5.60 -13.00
N THR A 108 9.43 -6.19 -11.85
CA THR A 108 8.43 -5.63 -10.94
C THR A 108 8.93 -4.29 -10.39
N THR A 109 8.26 -3.19 -10.75
CA THR A 109 8.60 -1.82 -10.34
C THR A 109 7.85 -1.41 -9.07
N GLU A 110 8.35 -0.40 -8.36
CA GLU A 110 7.67 0.17 -7.18
C GLU A 110 6.26 0.70 -7.50
N PRO A 111 6.05 1.57 -8.51
CA PRO A 111 4.70 2.03 -8.83
C PRO A 111 3.81 0.91 -9.39
N GLY A 112 4.37 -0.09 -10.09
CA GLY A 112 3.60 -1.25 -10.53
C GLY A 112 3.09 -2.11 -9.39
N ALA A 113 3.93 -2.35 -8.38
CA ALA A 113 3.54 -3.03 -7.15
C ALA A 113 2.50 -2.22 -6.37
N PHE A 114 2.70 -0.91 -6.24
CA PHE A 114 1.78 -0.02 -5.52
C PHE A 114 0.40 0.04 -6.19
N TRP A 115 0.32 0.39 -7.48
CA TRP A 115 -0.95 0.51 -8.19
C TRP A 115 -1.65 -0.83 -8.38
N GLY A 116 -0.91 -1.93 -8.58
CA GLY A 116 -1.51 -3.27 -8.61
C GLY A 116 -2.12 -3.67 -7.27
N LEU A 117 -1.42 -3.41 -6.15
CA LEU A 117 -1.97 -3.67 -4.81
C LEU A 117 -3.19 -2.79 -4.54
N MET A 118 -3.13 -1.49 -4.86
CA MET A 118 -4.23 -0.54 -4.64
C MET A 118 -5.46 -0.90 -5.46
N THR A 119 -5.31 -1.22 -6.75
CA THR A 119 -6.44 -1.64 -7.59
C THR A 119 -7.09 -2.93 -7.08
N GLY A 120 -6.28 -3.92 -6.69
CA GLY A 120 -6.78 -5.14 -6.05
C GLY A 120 -7.54 -4.88 -4.75
N LEU A 121 -6.98 -4.04 -3.89
CA LEU A 121 -7.59 -3.69 -2.61
C LEU A 121 -8.91 -2.94 -2.80
N VAL A 122 -8.96 -1.96 -3.71
CA VAL A 122 -10.19 -1.22 -4.02
C VAL A 122 -11.27 -2.14 -4.55
N VAL A 123 -10.95 -3.02 -5.51
CA VAL A 123 -11.91 -3.99 -6.04
C VAL A 123 -12.39 -4.96 -4.95
N GLY A 124 -11.49 -5.42 -4.08
CA GLY A 124 -11.83 -6.26 -2.92
C GLY A 124 -12.75 -5.56 -1.92
N ILE A 125 -12.48 -4.29 -1.60
CA ILE A 125 -13.33 -3.47 -0.69
C ILE A 125 -14.70 -3.21 -1.31
N VAL A 126 -14.75 -2.83 -2.59
CA VAL A 126 -16.03 -2.62 -3.31
C VAL A 126 -16.87 -3.89 -3.23
N ARG A 127 -16.26 -5.06 -3.44
CA ARG A 127 -16.93 -6.35 -3.30
C ARG A 127 -17.41 -6.59 -1.85
N PHE A 128 -16.54 -6.38 -0.86
CA PHE A 128 -16.90 -6.54 0.54
C PHE A 128 -18.08 -5.64 0.95
N THR A 129 -18.09 -4.37 0.53
CA THR A 129 -19.19 -3.44 0.80
C THR A 129 -20.48 -3.87 0.12
N MET A 130 -20.42 -4.40 -1.11
CA MET A 130 -21.59 -4.95 -1.80
C MET A 130 -22.16 -6.17 -1.09
N GLU A 131 -21.30 -7.11 -0.66
CA GLU A 131 -21.70 -8.31 0.06
C GLU A 131 -22.32 -7.98 1.43
N PHE A 132 -21.81 -6.95 2.10
CA PHE A 132 -22.35 -6.45 3.36
C PHE A 132 -23.68 -5.69 3.18
N SER A 133 -23.80 -4.88 2.13
CA SER A 133 -24.99 -4.04 1.89
C SER A 133 -26.18 -4.83 1.34
N PHE A 134 -25.92 -5.87 0.54
CA PHE A 134 -26.96 -6.70 -0.06
C PHE A 134 -26.97 -8.08 0.58
N THR A 135 -27.71 -8.21 1.68
CA THR A 135 -27.91 -9.49 2.37
C THR A 135 -28.58 -10.49 1.43
N VAL A 136 -27.94 -11.66 1.28
CA VAL A 136 -28.50 -12.77 0.50
C VAL A 136 -29.78 -13.24 1.21
N PRO A 137 -30.94 -13.29 0.52
CA PRO A 137 -32.13 -13.85 1.14
C PRO A 137 -31.88 -15.32 1.50
N PRO A 138 -32.31 -15.79 2.69
CA PRO A 138 -32.16 -17.18 3.08
C PRO A 138 -32.79 -18.09 2.01
N CYS A 139 -32.08 -19.16 1.64
CA CYS A 139 -32.57 -20.16 0.69
C CYS A 139 -33.95 -20.65 1.12
N GLY A 140 -34.97 -20.50 0.26
CA GLY A 140 -36.36 -20.87 0.55
C GLY A 140 -37.27 -19.71 1.00
N SER A 141 -36.76 -18.49 1.18
CA SER A 141 -37.61 -17.30 1.31
C SER A 141 -38.08 -16.87 -0.08
N MET A 142 -39.37 -17.02 -0.38
CA MET A 142 -40.07 -16.58 -1.61
C MET A 142 -40.10 -15.04 -1.81
N LYS A 143 -39.07 -14.32 -1.35
CA LYS A 143 -38.93 -12.87 -1.50
C LYS A 143 -38.24 -12.57 -2.83
N PRO A 144 -38.76 -11.64 -3.66
CA PRO A 144 -38.11 -11.27 -4.92
C PRO A 144 -36.74 -10.63 -4.64
N ASP A 145 -35.69 -11.14 -5.29
CA ASP A 145 -34.35 -10.57 -5.23
C ASP A 145 -34.33 -9.16 -5.86
N LEU A 146 -34.30 -8.13 -5.01
CA LEU A 146 -34.27 -6.70 -5.40
C LEU A 146 -32.89 -6.23 -5.94
N ARG A 147 -31.94 -7.15 -6.15
CA ARG A 147 -30.59 -6.83 -6.63
C ARG A 147 -30.59 -6.54 -8.15
N PRO A 148 -29.97 -5.44 -8.61
CA PRO A 148 -29.81 -5.18 -10.05
C PRO A 148 -28.99 -6.29 -10.73
N GLU A 149 -29.24 -6.55 -12.01
CA GLU A 149 -28.70 -7.73 -12.72
C GLU A 149 -27.18 -7.81 -12.73
N ILE A 150 -26.50 -6.65 -12.81
CA ILE A 150 -25.04 -6.55 -12.75
C ILE A 150 -24.51 -7.11 -11.42
N ILE A 151 -25.23 -6.86 -10.31
CA ILE A 151 -24.85 -7.37 -8.98
C ILE A 151 -25.18 -8.85 -8.84
N LYS A 152 -26.25 -9.37 -9.47
CA LYS A 152 -26.51 -10.82 -9.52
C LYS A 152 -25.43 -11.56 -10.31
N LEU A 153 -24.99 -11.01 -11.44
CA LEU A 153 -23.94 -11.59 -12.27
C LEU A 153 -22.58 -11.54 -11.58
N LEU A 154 -22.21 -10.40 -10.98
CA LEU A 154 -20.92 -10.21 -10.33
C LEU A 154 -20.86 -10.88 -8.95
N VAL A 155 -21.95 -10.81 -8.15
CA VAL A 155 -22.01 -11.22 -6.73
C VAL A 155 -22.78 -12.52 -6.49
N GLY A 156 -23.88 -12.75 -7.20
CA GLY A 156 -24.77 -13.89 -6.97
C GLY A 156 -24.22 -15.22 -7.50
N ASN A 157 -23.61 -15.23 -8.69
CA ASN A 157 -23.18 -16.45 -9.37
C ASN A 157 -21.73 -16.87 -9.06
N LEU A 158 -20.92 -15.95 -8.52
CA LEU A 158 -19.51 -16.17 -8.24
C LEU A 158 -19.27 -16.31 -6.74
N HIS A 159 -18.95 -17.54 -6.32
CA HIS A 159 -18.47 -17.82 -4.97
C HIS A 159 -17.21 -16.99 -4.65
N PHE A 160 -17.05 -16.55 -3.39
CA PHE A 160 -15.95 -15.66 -2.99
C PHE A 160 -14.56 -16.25 -3.32
N LEU A 161 -14.42 -17.58 -3.33
CA LEU A 161 -13.16 -18.25 -3.69
C LEU A 161 -12.82 -18.10 -5.18
N ASN A 162 -13.81 -18.18 -6.06
CA ASN A 162 -13.60 -18.00 -7.50
C ASN A 162 -13.26 -16.53 -7.80
N PHE A 163 -13.91 -15.61 -7.09
CA PHE A 163 -13.59 -14.18 -7.17
C PHE A 163 -12.16 -13.88 -6.72
N SER A 164 -11.66 -14.55 -5.68
CA SER A 164 -10.28 -14.42 -5.20
C SER A 164 -9.23 -14.74 -6.29
N ILE A 165 -9.44 -15.79 -7.09
CA ILE A 165 -8.56 -16.14 -8.21
C ILE A 165 -8.62 -15.07 -9.31
N LEU A 166 -9.80 -14.54 -9.61
CA LEU A 166 -9.96 -13.44 -10.57
C LEU A 166 -9.27 -12.16 -10.09
N LEU A 167 -9.38 -11.85 -8.79
CA LEU A 167 -8.74 -10.70 -8.17
C LEU A 167 -7.21 -10.83 -8.19
N TRP A 168 -6.69 -12.03 -7.91
CA TRP A 168 -5.28 -12.35 -8.06
C TRP A 168 -4.81 -12.12 -9.51
N ALA A 169 -5.54 -12.63 -10.50
CA ALA A 169 -5.18 -12.45 -11.90
C ALA A 169 -5.23 -10.97 -12.32
N LEU A 170 -6.26 -10.23 -11.90
CA LEU A 170 -6.40 -8.81 -12.18
C LEU A 170 -5.21 -8.01 -11.63
N THR A 171 -4.83 -8.26 -10.37
CA THR A 171 -3.71 -7.57 -9.73
C THR A 171 -2.38 -7.87 -10.40
N MET A 172 -2.15 -9.13 -10.80
CA MET A 172 -1.00 -9.51 -11.62
C MET A 172 -0.95 -8.69 -12.92
N VAL A 173 -2.06 -8.63 -13.66
CA VAL A 173 -2.15 -7.91 -14.95
C VAL A 173 -1.87 -6.42 -14.76
N VAL A 174 -2.46 -5.79 -13.74
CA VAL A 174 -2.23 -4.35 -13.47
C VAL A 174 -0.77 -4.11 -13.08
N THR A 175 -0.20 -4.91 -12.19
CA THR A 175 1.22 -4.78 -11.80
C THR A 175 2.14 -4.95 -13.00
N ILE A 176 1.87 -5.91 -13.88
CA ILE A 176 2.60 -6.14 -15.12
C ILE A 176 2.49 -4.92 -16.04
N ALA A 177 1.27 -4.47 -16.33
CA ALA A 177 1.02 -3.34 -17.23
C ALA A 177 1.73 -2.07 -16.75
N VAL A 178 1.55 -1.69 -15.49
CA VAL A 178 2.19 -0.50 -14.92
C VAL A 178 3.71 -0.65 -14.86
N SER A 179 4.23 -1.85 -14.60
CA SER A 179 5.68 -2.11 -14.62
C SER A 179 6.29 -2.03 -16.02
N TYR A 180 5.52 -2.27 -17.08
CA TYR A 180 5.98 -2.02 -18.45
C TYR A 180 5.93 -0.55 -18.85
N LEU A 181 4.99 0.21 -18.29
CA LEU A 181 4.85 1.65 -18.51
C LEU A 181 5.82 2.49 -17.69
N THR A 182 6.45 1.91 -16.67
CA THR A 182 7.42 2.58 -15.79
C THR A 182 8.86 2.24 -16.20
N GLU A 183 9.80 3.13 -15.89
CA GLU A 183 11.22 2.88 -16.00
C GLU A 183 11.65 1.63 -15.20
N PRO A 184 12.48 0.74 -15.79
CA PRO A 184 12.96 -0.45 -15.11
C PRO A 184 13.95 -0.11 -13.99
N ILE A 185 13.92 -0.91 -12.92
CA ILE A 185 14.88 -0.79 -11.81
C ILE A 185 16.30 -1.12 -12.30
N PRO A 186 17.33 -0.31 -11.97
CA PRO A 186 18.71 -0.58 -12.38
C PRO A 186 19.22 -1.93 -11.86
N GLU A 187 19.93 -2.67 -12.73
CA GLU A 187 20.40 -4.03 -12.43
C GLU A 187 21.30 -4.13 -11.20
N LYS A 188 22.01 -3.04 -10.85
CA LYS A 188 22.89 -2.94 -9.67
C LYS A 188 22.14 -3.06 -8.34
N CYS A 189 20.84 -2.80 -8.31
CA CYS A 189 20.00 -2.87 -7.11
C CYS A 189 19.34 -4.24 -6.91
N LEU A 190 19.29 -5.06 -7.97
CA LEU A 190 18.62 -6.37 -8.03
C LEU A 190 19.40 -7.58 -7.45
N PRO A 191 20.73 -7.55 -7.16
CA PRO A 191 21.42 -8.72 -6.63
C PRO A 191 20.79 -9.23 -5.33
N ARG A 192 20.57 -10.54 -5.24
CA ARG A 192 20.00 -11.25 -4.07
C ARG A 192 18.54 -10.91 -3.70
N LEU A 193 17.81 -10.16 -4.52
CA LEU A 193 16.40 -9.81 -4.26
C LEU A 193 15.38 -10.73 -4.95
N THR A 194 15.70 -11.19 -6.15
CA THR A 194 14.79 -12.04 -6.94
C THR A 194 15.30 -13.47 -6.95
N PHE A 195 14.42 -14.43 -7.21
CA PHE A 195 14.78 -15.84 -7.31
C PHE A 195 15.92 -16.06 -8.32
N SER A 196 15.88 -15.34 -9.43
CA SER A 196 16.87 -15.43 -10.49
C SER A 196 18.21 -14.75 -10.15
N THR A 197 18.24 -13.77 -9.24
CA THR A 197 19.49 -13.10 -8.79
C THR A 197 20.00 -13.62 -7.44
N ARG A 198 19.39 -14.69 -6.90
CA ARG A 198 19.70 -15.22 -5.56
C ARG A 198 21.17 -15.61 -5.36
N ARG A 199 21.84 -16.10 -6.40
CA ARG A 199 23.25 -16.55 -6.34
C ARG A 199 24.26 -15.51 -6.83
N SER A 200 23.85 -14.28 -7.12
CA SER A 200 24.80 -13.25 -7.58
C SER A 200 25.71 -12.80 -6.45
N THR A 201 27.02 -12.80 -6.71
CA THR A 201 28.09 -12.35 -5.80
C THR A 201 28.33 -10.84 -5.89
N GLU A 202 27.65 -10.14 -6.81
CA GLU A 202 27.85 -8.71 -7.02
C GLU A 202 27.48 -7.87 -5.77
N PRO A 203 28.23 -6.79 -5.51
CA PRO A 203 27.90 -5.86 -4.42
C PRO A 203 26.56 -5.17 -4.73
N ARG A 204 25.65 -5.18 -3.77
CA ARG A 204 24.32 -4.59 -3.93
C ARG A 204 24.35 -3.15 -3.45
N VAL A 205 23.96 -2.22 -4.32
CA VAL A 205 23.71 -0.83 -3.94
C VAL A 205 22.24 -0.66 -3.58
N SER A 206 21.94 0.05 -2.49
CA SER A 206 20.56 0.28 -2.08
C SER A 206 19.88 1.32 -2.99
N ILE A 207 18.60 1.10 -3.33
CA ILE A 207 17.85 2.02 -4.20
C ILE A 207 17.84 3.45 -3.64
N ARG A 208 17.74 3.59 -2.30
CA ARG A 208 17.78 4.89 -1.63
C ARG A 208 19.11 5.62 -1.86
N MET A 209 20.23 4.91 -1.83
CA MET A 209 21.54 5.53 -2.10
C MET A 209 21.63 6.03 -3.54
N VAL A 210 21.09 5.27 -4.51
CA VAL A 210 21.06 5.69 -5.91
C VAL A 210 20.21 6.95 -6.08
N MET A 211 19.01 6.97 -5.48
CA MET A 211 18.15 8.15 -5.50
C MET A 211 18.78 9.37 -4.83
N ASP A 212 19.40 9.20 -3.64
CA ASP A 212 20.08 10.28 -2.92
C ASP A 212 21.29 10.83 -3.73
N GLU A 213 22.00 9.96 -4.47
CA GLU A 213 23.11 10.36 -5.35
C GLU A 213 22.62 11.11 -6.60
N GLU A 214 21.53 10.65 -7.22
CA GLU A 214 20.88 11.32 -8.37
C GLU A 214 20.34 12.70 -7.97
N ASP A 215 19.62 12.80 -6.84
CA ASP A 215 19.10 14.05 -6.30
C ASP A 215 20.23 15.05 -5.95
N ALA A 216 21.37 14.55 -5.46
CA ALA A 216 22.54 15.39 -5.17
C ALA A 216 23.21 15.89 -6.46
N GLN A 217 23.31 15.06 -7.50
CA GLN A 217 23.86 15.44 -8.79
C GLN A 217 22.97 16.46 -9.51
N ASP A 218 21.65 16.29 -9.49
CA ASP A 218 20.71 17.23 -10.09
C ASP A 218 20.75 18.60 -9.39
N ASN A 219 20.86 18.61 -8.06
CA ASN A 219 21.02 19.86 -7.31
C ASN A 219 22.36 20.56 -7.61
N ASP A 220 23.45 19.82 -7.76
CA ASP A 220 24.76 20.38 -8.14
C ASP A 220 24.73 20.92 -9.59
N LEU A 221 24.08 20.22 -10.51
CA LEU A 221 23.90 20.66 -11.89
C LEU A 221 23.04 21.93 -11.96
N ALA A 222 21.93 21.98 -11.21
CA ALA A 222 21.08 23.16 -11.09
C ALA A 222 21.84 24.36 -10.49
N ALA A 223 22.69 24.13 -9.48
CA ALA A 223 23.54 25.16 -8.90
C ALA A 223 24.57 25.70 -9.91
N LYS A 224 25.21 24.81 -10.69
CA LYS A 224 26.15 25.20 -11.76
C LYS A 224 25.47 25.96 -12.90
N LEU A 225 24.26 25.56 -13.31
CA LEU A 225 23.44 26.28 -14.29
C LEU A 225 23.04 27.67 -13.77
N SER A 226 22.70 27.79 -12.49
CA SER A 226 22.41 29.09 -11.87
C SER A 226 23.64 30.01 -11.79
N GLN A 227 24.86 29.46 -11.74
CA GLN A 227 26.10 30.25 -11.73
C GLN A 227 26.59 30.61 -13.13
N THR A 228 26.33 29.77 -14.14
CA THR A 228 26.71 30.04 -15.55
C THR A 228 25.75 30.97 -16.27
N VAL A 229 24.47 30.99 -15.89
CA VAL A 229 23.52 32.00 -16.38
C VAL A 229 23.82 33.33 -15.67
N SER A 230 24.71 34.11 -16.26
CA SER A 230 25.09 35.44 -15.78
C SER A 230 23.84 36.31 -15.52
N PRO A 231 23.76 37.05 -14.39
CA PRO A 231 22.67 37.99 -14.13
C PRO A 231 22.55 39.08 -15.21
N THR A 232 23.61 39.28 -16.00
CA THR A 232 23.65 40.23 -17.13
C THR A 232 22.80 39.80 -18.32
N LEU A 233 22.56 38.50 -18.55
CA LEU A 233 21.71 38.03 -19.64
C LEU A 233 20.23 38.16 -19.28
N LYS A 234 19.86 37.89 -18.02
CA LYS A 234 18.50 38.15 -17.51
C LYS A 234 18.16 39.65 -17.55
N SER A 235 19.09 40.54 -17.19
CA SER A 235 18.83 41.99 -17.24
C SER A 235 18.76 42.54 -18.66
N LYS A 236 19.62 42.05 -19.59
CA LYS A 236 19.57 42.46 -21.00
C LYS A 236 18.31 41.94 -21.69
N LEU A 237 17.90 40.70 -21.44
CA LEU A 237 16.66 40.14 -22.03
C LEU A 237 15.42 40.89 -21.52
N PHE A 238 15.35 41.22 -20.22
CA PHE A 238 14.24 41.99 -19.66
C PHE A 238 14.23 43.45 -20.18
N SER A 239 15.39 44.07 -20.34
CA SER A 239 15.51 45.43 -20.89
C SER A 239 15.13 45.51 -22.36
N THR A 240 15.52 44.52 -23.18
CA THR A 240 15.15 44.47 -24.61
C THR A 240 13.66 44.19 -24.80
N ILE A 241 13.07 43.32 -23.98
CA ILE A 241 11.62 43.06 -24.01
C ILE A 241 10.83 44.30 -23.56
N CYS A 242 11.28 45.03 -22.54
CA CYS A 242 10.65 46.29 -22.13
C CYS A 242 10.77 47.41 -23.16
N LEU A 243 11.89 47.53 -23.89
CA LEU A 243 12.05 48.52 -24.95
C LEU A 243 11.14 48.23 -26.15
N HIS A 244 11.02 46.96 -26.57
CA HIS A 244 10.12 46.57 -27.66
C HIS A 244 8.63 46.73 -27.30
N CYS A 245 8.25 46.51 -26.04
CA CYS A 245 6.88 46.78 -25.59
C CYS A 245 6.56 48.30 -25.57
N ARG A 246 7.56 49.16 -25.37
CA ARG A 246 7.37 50.62 -25.34
C ARG A 246 7.16 51.19 -26.75
N GLU A 247 7.93 50.73 -27.74
CA GLU A 247 7.79 51.15 -29.14
C GLU A 247 6.47 50.67 -29.77
N ALA A 248 5.92 49.54 -29.33
CA ALA A 248 4.64 49.02 -29.82
C ALA A 248 3.41 49.78 -29.28
N CYS A 249 3.56 50.59 -28.22
CA CYS A 249 2.45 51.29 -27.57
C CYS A 249 2.30 52.76 -28.03
N GLU A 250 3.28 53.30 -28.76
CA GLU A 250 3.27 54.71 -29.23
C GLU A 250 2.68 54.88 -30.64
N HIS A 251 2.27 53.78 -31.29
CA HIS A 251 1.77 53.76 -32.68
C HIS A 251 0.31 53.27 -32.83
N ASN A 252 -0.47 53.24 -31.76
CA ASN A 252 -1.91 52.94 -31.80
C ASN A 252 -2.67 53.83 -30.81
#